data_AF-A0A0D8IY51-F1
#
_entry.id   AF-A0A0D8IY51-F1
#
_cell.length_a   1.000
_cell.length_b   1.000
_cell.length_c   1.000
_cell.angle_alpha   90.00
_cell.angle_beta   90.00
_cell.angle_gamma   90.00
#
_symmetry.space_group_name_H-M   'P 1'
#
loop_
_entity.id
_entity.type
_entity.pdbx_description
1 polymer ?
#
loop_
_entity_poly.entity_id
_entity_poly.type
_entity_poly.pdbx_seq_one_letter_code
_entity_poly.pdbx_strand_id
1 'polypeptide(L)'
;MKKYFVDSSDYTYTPYSDTGFSGQILLATPKNKRKPKLLIKHATPTAVCNEFVACNLAQLIRIPAPKAYLLRISSEEQSLFPSSYAVGIEYIEGLHPVDVKSIRLQPSVEPKYFDYMEQYALAAMLMQEDRIQTGESTDGQIYGYDFAESFSLTDLAVSALLNQDSNMGMELMKHCLNRYRSFDFASACGHMLEHLQKELELEDVEYLHPAFHEPMLLYWHLPDKQLNAITKAIGQVFPLELEVYYEECFNVLREQIAAYLPVAEHWRSTEKVWESLSEEFQHDLDDFKATIKKEYGSRGVRDFDDIVNSTIESFRKPDYPLDDLESLITAMKIAFLETKKSARQRYTPKIYRKA
;
A
#
# COMPACT_ATOMS: atom_id res chain seq x y z
N MET A 1 -13.80 25.12 -7.41
CA MET A 1 -12.36 25.41 -7.29
C MET A 1 -11.94 25.93 -5.91
N LYS A 2 -12.76 26.65 -5.13
CA LYS A 2 -12.47 27.00 -3.70
C LYS A 2 -12.45 25.80 -2.71
N LYS A 3 -12.55 24.55 -3.18
CA LYS A 3 -12.79 23.37 -2.31
C LYS A 3 -11.51 22.85 -1.64
N TYR A 4 -10.36 23.03 -2.27
CA TYR A 4 -9.09 22.40 -1.90
C TYR A 4 -8.06 23.35 -1.30
N PHE A 5 -8.41 24.63 -1.14
CA PHE A 5 -7.49 25.66 -0.68
C PHE A 5 -8.03 26.34 0.56
N VAL A 6 -7.13 26.62 1.51
CA VAL A 6 -7.38 27.48 2.66
C VAL A 6 -6.27 28.52 2.77
N ASP A 7 -6.60 29.72 3.21
CA ASP A 7 -5.61 30.78 3.39
C ASP A 7 -5.04 30.68 4.82
N SER A 8 -3.72 30.73 4.95
CA SER A 8 -3.06 30.56 6.26
C SER A 8 -3.54 31.62 7.26
N SER A 9 -3.82 32.83 6.76
CA SER A 9 -4.30 33.98 7.54
C SER A 9 -5.67 33.76 8.19
N ASP A 10 -6.40 32.71 7.81
CA ASP A 10 -7.68 32.35 8.43
C ASP A 10 -7.53 31.59 9.75
N TYR A 11 -6.30 31.24 10.15
CA TYR A 11 -6.03 30.35 11.27
C TYR A 11 -5.07 30.98 12.29
N THR A 12 -5.09 30.43 13.50
CA THR A 12 -4.05 30.62 14.52
C THR A 12 -3.37 29.29 14.77
N TYR A 13 -2.06 29.30 14.99
CA TYR A 13 -1.24 28.10 15.04
C TYR A 13 -0.66 27.87 16.44
N THR A 14 -0.71 26.62 16.90
CA THR A 14 -0.01 26.17 18.10
C THR A 14 0.77 24.90 17.78
N PRO A 15 1.94 24.66 18.39
CA PRO A 15 2.62 23.38 18.27
C PRO A 15 1.69 22.23 18.67
N TYR A 16 1.71 21.16 17.90
CA TYR A 16 1.00 19.93 18.17
C TYR A 16 2.01 18.82 18.43
N SER A 17 1.83 18.05 19.50
CA SER A 17 2.68 16.91 19.78
C SER A 17 1.82 15.71 20.14
N ASP A 18 1.83 14.73 19.25
CA ASP A 18 1.52 13.35 19.55
C ASP A 18 2.81 12.56 19.32
N THR A 19 2.99 11.42 19.97
CA THR A 19 4.24 10.64 20.10
C THR A 19 4.86 10.08 18.79
N GLY A 20 4.60 10.67 17.62
CA GLY A 20 5.08 10.24 16.31
C GLY A 20 6.35 10.97 15.82
N PHE A 21 6.93 10.44 14.74
CA PHE A 21 8.18 10.95 14.13
C PHE A 21 7.96 12.05 13.06
N SER A 22 6.73 12.52 12.90
CA SER A 22 6.29 13.38 11.79
C SER A 22 6.69 14.86 11.98
N GLY A 23 7.97 15.15 12.27
CA GLY A 23 8.49 16.50 12.41
C GLY A 23 7.69 17.41 13.37
N GLN A 24 7.82 18.72 13.21
CA GLN A 24 6.99 19.67 13.95
C GLN A 24 5.64 19.83 13.23
N ILE A 25 4.57 19.35 13.86
CA ILE A 25 3.19 19.56 13.40
C ILE A 25 2.61 20.81 14.08
N LEU A 26 1.78 21.56 13.36
CA LEU A 26 1.01 22.67 13.93
C LEU A 26 -0.48 22.32 13.98
N LEU A 27 -1.13 22.60 15.11
CA LEU A 27 -2.59 22.63 15.19
C LEU A 27 -3.06 24.03 14.76
N ALA A 28 -3.78 24.10 13.66
CA ALA A 28 -4.38 25.32 13.14
C ALA A 28 -5.84 25.41 13.60
N THR A 29 -6.12 26.36 14.48
CA THR A 29 -7.47 26.67 14.94
C THR A 29 -8.05 27.79 14.08
N PRO A 30 -9.25 27.62 13.48
CA PRO A 30 -9.82 28.60 12.58
C PRO A 30 -10.30 29.84 13.35
N LYS A 31 -9.95 31.04 12.86
CA LYS A 31 -10.47 32.32 13.38
C LYS A 31 -11.98 32.43 13.20
N ASN A 32 -12.53 31.78 12.17
CA ASN A 32 -13.95 31.64 11.92
C ASN A 32 -14.42 30.20 12.19
N LYS A 33 -15.33 30.03 13.15
CA LYS A 33 -15.87 28.71 13.57
C LYS A 33 -16.56 27.89 12.48
N ARG A 34 -16.80 28.45 11.28
CA ARG A 34 -17.33 27.72 10.12
C ARG A 34 -16.29 26.89 9.36
N LYS A 35 -15.00 27.07 9.64
CA LYS A 35 -13.91 26.29 9.05
C LYS A 35 -13.52 25.15 10.02
N PRO A 36 -12.97 24.04 9.51
CA PRO A 36 -12.50 22.94 10.37
C PRO A 36 -11.21 23.33 11.10
N LYS A 37 -10.92 22.70 12.24
CA LYS A 37 -9.56 22.65 12.80
C LYS A 37 -8.70 21.78 11.90
N LEU A 38 -7.42 22.14 11.72
CA LEU A 38 -6.50 21.40 10.85
C LEU A 38 -5.23 21.01 11.60
N LEU A 39 -4.68 19.85 11.26
CA LEU A 39 -3.28 19.51 11.51
C LEU A 39 -2.48 19.90 10.27
N ILE A 40 -1.48 20.77 10.44
CA ILE A 40 -0.64 21.22 9.35
C ILE A 40 0.60 20.35 9.27
N LYS A 41 0.76 19.70 8.11
CA LYS A 41 1.97 18.97 7.73
C LYS A 41 2.75 19.78 6.70
N HIS A 42 4.05 19.95 6.95
CA HIS A 42 4.94 20.77 6.13
C HIS A 42 6.38 20.23 6.13
N ALA A 43 6.53 18.91 6.29
CA ALA A 43 7.85 18.27 6.38
C ALA A 43 8.62 18.40 5.06
N THR A 44 8.01 17.95 3.95
CA THR A 44 8.57 18.07 2.60
C THR A 44 7.48 18.34 1.56
N PRO A 45 7.82 18.94 0.40
CA PRO A 45 6.90 19.11 -0.73
C PRO A 45 6.25 17.80 -1.19
N THR A 46 6.98 16.69 -1.16
CA THR A 46 6.48 15.34 -1.49
C THR A 46 5.37 14.91 -0.54
N ALA A 47 5.63 15.00 0.77
CA ALA A 47 4.65 14.64 1.80
C ALA A 47 3.39 15.51 1.67
N VAL A 48 3.54 16.81 1.39
CA VAL A 48 2.42 17.73 1.13
C VAL A 48 1.57 17.27 -0.05
N CYS A 49 2.20 16.88 -1.16
CA CYS A 49 1.49 16.40 -2.35
C CYS A 49 0.79 15.07 -2.07
N ASN A 50 1.51 14.09 -1.52
CA ASN A 50 0.99 12.75 -1.27
C ASN A 50 -0.19 12.76 -0.29
N GLU A 51 -0.07 13.48 0.84
CA GLU A 51 -1.17 13.68 1.79
C GLU A 51 -2.38 14.31 1.12
N PHE A 52 -2.18 15.39 0.36
CA PHE A 52 -3.28 16.07 -0.30
C PHE A 52 -4.02 15.14 -1.29
N VAL A 53 -3.26 14.42 -2.12
CA VAL A 53 -3.82 13.54 -3.16
C VAL A 53 -4.50 12.33 -2.53
N ALA A 54 -3.82 11.63 -1.61
CA ALA A 54 -4.32 10.42 -0.97
C ALA A 54 -5.61 10.68 -0.18
N CYS A 55 -5.60 11.68 0.71
CA CYS A 55 -6.78 12.04 1.51
C CYS A 55 -7.98 12.40 0.63
N ASN A 56 -7.78 13.21 -0.41
CA ASN A 56 -8.89 13.61 -1.27
C ASN A 56 -9.36 12.48 -2.21
N LEU A 57 -8.46 11.57 -2.61
CA LEU A 57 -8.83 10.37 -3.34
C LEU A 57 -9.68 9.44 -2.48
N ALA A 58 -9.23 9.12 -1.26
CA ALA A 58 -9.94 8.30 -0.29
C ALA A 58 -11.39 8.77 -0.10
N GLN A 59 -11.57 10.10 0.05
CA GLN A 59 -12.89 10.72 0.16
C GLN A 59 -13.78 10.53 -1.09
N LEU A 60 -13.21 10.52 -2.30
CA LEU A 60 -13.98 10.25 -3.52
C LEU A 60 -14.46 8.80 -3.59
N ILE A 61 -13.65 7.86 -3.10
CA ILE A 61 -13.97 6.43 -3.01
C ILE A 61 -14.57 6.03 -1.65
N ARG A 62 -15.05 7.01 -0.87
CA ARG A 62 -15.79 6.84 0.39
C ARG A 62 -15.03 6.16 1.53
N ILE A 63 -13.71 6.07 1.43
CA ILE A 63 -12.88 5.61 2.55
C ILE A 63 -12.70 6.75 3.55
N PRO A 64 -12.91 6.51 4.86
CA PRO A 64 -12.69 7.53 5.87
C PRO A 64 -11.21 7.92 5.94
N ALA A 65 -10.93 9.18 5.64
CA ALA A 65 -9.63 9.81 5.75
C ALA A 65 -9.87 11.30 6.05
N PRO A 66 -8.97 11.98 6.79
CA PRO A 66 -9.06 13.42 6.98
C PRO A 66 -9.14 14.13 5.64
N LYS A 67 -10.05 15.09 5.48
CA LYS A 67 -10.05 15.90 4.27
C LYS A 67 -8.82 16.81 4.25
N ALA A 68 -8.14 16.90 3.12
CA ALA A 68 -6.91 17.67 2.99
C ALA A 68 -7.08 18.94 2.14
N TYR A 69 -6.35 19.98 2.53
CA TYR A 69 -6.36 21.30 1.90
C TYR A 69 -4.93 21.79 1.68
N LEU A 70 -4.64 22.32 0.49
CA LEU A 70 -3.40 23.06 0.24
C LEU A 70 -3.48 24.42 0.91
N LEU A 71 -2.44 24.77 1.67
CA LEU A 71 -2.36 26.07 2.34
C LEU A 71 -1.79 27.13 1.40
N ARG A 72 -2.47 28.28 1.33
CA ARG A 72 -1.92 29.50 0.76
C ARG A 72 -1.29 30.31 1.88
N ILE A 73 0.03 30.20 1.98
CA ILE A 73 0.80 30.83 3.05
C ILE A 73 0.95 32.32 2.74
N SER A 74 0.50 33.17 3.66
CA SER A 74 0.68 34.62 3.54
C SER A 74 2.12 35.03 3.88
N SER A 75 2.55 36.18 3.36
CA SER A 75 3.89 36.70 3.63
C SER A 75 4.16 36.94 5.11
N GLU A 76 3.13 37.29 5.89
CA GLU A 76 3.23 37.52 7.34
C GLU A 76 3.45 36.24 8.14
N GLU A 77 2.96 35.10 7.64
CA GLU A 77 3.01 33.81 8.33
C GLU A 77 4.09 32.89 7.77
N GLN A 78 4.83 33.30 6.73
CA GLN A 78 5.88 32.52 6.09
C GLN A 78 6.96 32.06 7.08
N SER A 79 7.25 32.84 8.14
CA SER A 79 8.23 32.45 9.17
C SER A 79 7.78 31.28 10.06
N LEU A 80 6.49 30.94 10.05
CA LEU A 80 5.96 29.78 10.79
C LEU A 80 6.19 28.46 10.05
N PHE A 81 6.48 28.52 8.75
CA PHE A 81 6.61 27.35 7.89
C PHE A 81 8.04 27.26 7.34
N PRO A 82 8.68 26.08 7.41
CA PRO A 82 10.05 25.89 6.89
C PRO A 82 10.11 25.94 5.36
N SER A 83 8.96 25.82 4.68
CA SER A 83 8.86 25.95 3.23
C SER A 83 7.59 26.72 2.84
N SER A 84 7.47 27.09 1.57
CA SER A 84 6.25 27.69 1.01
C SER A 84 5.15 26.66 0.72
N TYR A 85 5.36 25.40 1.09
CA TYR A 85 4.44 24.29 0.85
C TYR A 85 3.96 23.70 2.17
N ALA A 86 2.64 23.66 2.34
CA ALA A 86 2.00 23.03 3.48
C ALA A 86 0.64 22.44 3.08
N VAL A 87 0.28 21.35 3.74
CA VAL A 87 -1.06 20.75 3.66
C VAL A 87 -1.68 20.78 5.05
N GLY A 88 -2.95 21.16 5.11
CA GLY A 88 -3.77 21.04 6.30
C GLY A 88 -4.73 19.86 6.14
N ILE A 89 -4.66 18.88 7.02
CA ILE A 89 -5.64 17.79 7.09
C ILE A 89 -6.61 18.06 8.23
N GLU A 90 -7.89 17.71 8.08
CA GLU A 90 -8.88 17.92 9.15
C GLU A 90 -8.47 17.20 10.44
N TYR A 91 -8.50 17.92 11.56
CA TYR A 91 -8.26 17.34 12.88
C TYR A 91 -9.46 16.51 13.31
N ILE A 92 -9.26 15.21 13.53
CA ILE A 92 -10.28 14.28 14.00
C ILE A 92 -10.24 14.22 15.53
N GLU A 93 -11.29 14.72 16.17
CA GLU A 93 -11.36 14.83 17.63
C GLU A 93 -11.56 13.45 18.27
N GLY A 94 -10.75 13.12 19.28
CA GLY A 94 -10.88 11.87 20.04
C GLY A 94 -10.45 10.61 19.29
N LEU A 95 -9.58 10.76 18.28
CA LEU A 95 -8.96 9.64 17.59
C LEU A 95 -8.12 8.80 18.57
N HIS A 96 -8.35 7.49 18.62
CA HIS A 96 -7.64 6.56 19.49
C HIS A 96 -7.26 5.28 18.72
N PRO A 97 -6.34 4.44 19.24
CA PRO A 97 -5.94 3.22 18.55
C PRO A 97 -7.14 2.29 18.30
N VAL A 98 -7.21 1.73 17.09
CA VAL A 98 -8.26 0.78 16.68
C VAL A 98 -8.19 -0.50 17.53
N ASP A 99 -9.31 -0.90 18.12
CA ASP A 99 -9.43 -2.20 18.79
C ASP A 99 -9.75 -3.30 17.78
N VAL A 100 -8.72 -3.83 17.14
CA VAL A 100 -8.84 -4.90 16.13
C VAL A 100 -9.51 -6.16 16.69
N LYS A 101 -9.37 -6.41 18.00
CA LYS A 101 -10.03 -7.55 18.64
C LYS A 101 -11.55 -7.38 18.64
N SER A 102 -12.07 -6.16 18.77
CA SER A 102 -13.50 -5.89 18.69
C SER A 102 -14.06 -6.20 17.29
N ILE A 103 -13.31 -5.83 16.24
CA ILE A 103 -13.65 -6.11 14.83
C ILE A 103 -13.69 -7.62 14.59
N ARG A 104 -12.67 -8.34 15.09
CA ARG A 104 -12.55 -9.79 14.97
C ARG A 104 -13.75 -10.55 15.54
N LEU A 105 -14.31 -10.08 16.66
CA LEU A 105 -15.40 -10.76 17.35
C LEU A 105 -16.76 -10.59 16.66
N GLN A 106 -16.89 -9.63 15.74
CA GLN A 106 -18.13 -9.32 15.01
C GLN A 106 -17.87 -8.99 13.52
N PRO A 107 -17.26 -9.91 12.74
CA PRO A 107 -16.93 -9.63 11.35
C PRO A 107 -18.20 -9.39 10.52
N SER A 108 -18.14 -8.47 9.57
CA SER A 108 -19.19 -8.13 8.58
C SER A 108 -20.53 -7.53 9.07
N VAL A 109 -20.75 -7.38 10.39
CA VAL A 109 -21.97 -6.77 10.95
C VAL A 109 -21.75 -5.31 11.40
N GLU A 110 -20.54 -4.97 11.80
CA GLU A 110 -20.20 -3.61 12.23
C GLU A 110 -19.56 -2.79 11.08
N PRO A 111 -19.94 -1.50 10.91
CA PRO A 111 -19.32 -0.60 9.93
C PRO A 111 -17.78 -0.55 10.01
N LYS A 112 -17.24 -0.70 11.23
CA LYS A 112 -15.79 -0.77 11.52
C LYS A 112 -15.06 -1.85 10.73
N TYR A 113 -15.72 -2.98 10.48
CA TYR A 113 -15.14 -4.04 9.69
C TYR A 113 -14.81 -3.55 8.28
N PHE A 114 -15.77 -2.86 7.65
CA PHE A 114 -15.60 -2.31 6.30
C PHE A 114 -14.55 -1.21 6.30
N ASP A 115 -14.68 -0.21 7.19
CA ASP A 115 -13.70 0.88 7.28
C ASP A 115 -12.27 0.33 7.40
N TYR A 116 -12.06 -0.69 8.24
CA TYR A 116 -10.74 -1.27 8.45
C TYR A 116 -10.21 -1.98 7.20
N MET A 117 -11.01 -2.81 6.52
CA MET A 117 -10.58 -3.51 5.30
C MET A 117 -10.25 -2.52 4.18
N GLU A 118 -11.07 -1.48 4.05
CA GLU A 118 -10.92 -0.46 3.04
C GLU A 118 -9.62 0.34 3.21
N GLN A 119 -9.12 0.56 4.45
CA GLN A 119 -7.81 1.19 4.65
C GLN A 119 -6.66 0.39 4.05
N TYR A 120 -6.70 -0.94 4.13
CA TYR A 120 -5.69 -1.80 3.53
C TYR A 120 -5.81 -1.85 2.00
N ALA A 121 -7.03 -1.80 1.47
CA ALA A 121 -7.27 -1.66 0.04
C ALA A 121 -6.69 -0.33 -0.47
N LEU A 122 -6.93 0.77 0.24
CA LEU A 122 -6.35 2.08 -0.06
C LEU A 122 -4.83 2.02 -0.05
N ALA A 123 -4.21 1.45 0.98
CA ALA A 123 -2.75 1.33 1.05
C ALA A 123 -2.15 0.59 -0.16
N ALA A 124 -2.81 -0.48 -0.62
CA ALA A 124 -2.40 -1.18 -1.84
C ALA A 124 -2.58 -0.31 -3.10
N MET A 125 -3.71 0.39 -3.24
CA MET A 125 -3.98 1.33 -4.35
C MET A 125 -2.98 2.46 -4.42
N LEU A 126 -2.54 2.96 -3.27
CA LEU A 126 -1.60 4.08 -3.17
C LEU A 126 -0.13 3.65 -3.29
N MET A 127 0.18 2.34 -3.29
CA MET A 127 1.54 1.84 -3.11
C MET A 127 2.18 2.49 -1.86
N GLN A 128 1.48 2.41 -0.72
CA GLN A 128 1.96 2.97 0.53
C GLN A 128 3.13 2.13 1.05
N GLU A 129 4.30 2.77 1.24
CA GLU A 129 5.53 2.08 1.64
C GLU A 129 5.75 2.06 3.16
N ASP A 130 5.07 2.95 3.90
CA ASP A 130 5.12 2.99 5.37
C ASP A 130 4.02 2.13 6.01
N ARG A 131 4.11 1.90 7.32
CA ARG A 131 3.08 1.24 8.12
C ARG A 131 1.73 1.96 7.91
N ILE A 132 0.69 1.18 7.64
CA ILE A 132 -0.69 1.67 7.59
C ILE A 132 -1.07 2.17 8.98
N GLN A 133 -1.33 3.48 9.09
CA GLN A 133 -1.76 4.11 10.33
C GLN A 133 -3.27 4.34 10.30
N THR A 134 -3.94 3.82 11.33
CA THR A 134 -5.39 3.94 11.47
C THR A 134 -5.75 4.33 12.90
N GLY A 135 -6.85 5.05 13.04
CA GLY A 135 -7.40 5.43 14.34
C GLY A 135 -8.92 5.42 14.30
N GLU A 136 -9.52 5.11 15.44
CA GLU A 136 -10.96 5.10 15.61
C GLU A 136 -11.41 6.43 16.23
N SER A 137 -12.41 7.08 15.64
CA SER A 137 -13.05 8.26 16.21
C SER A 137 -14.07 7.87 17.29
N THR A 138 -14.54 8.86 18.05
CA THR A 138 -15.51 8.63 19.15
C THR A 138 -16.88 8.11 18.72
N ASP A 139 -17.24 8.29 17.45
CA ASP A 139 -18.43 7.74 16.80
C ASP A 139 -18.21 6.36 16.19
N GLY A 140 -17.01 5.80 16.32
CA GLY A 140 -16.68 4.43 15.92
C GLY A 140 -16.30 4.26 14.46
N GLN A 141 -15.98 5.33 13.73
CA GLN A 141 -15.47 5.26 12.37
C GLN A 141 -13.94 5.12 12.37
N ILE A 142 -13.39 4.30 11.47
CA ILE A 142 -11.94 4.09 11.37
C ILE A 142 -11.36 4.94 10.24
N TYR A 143 -10.48 5.86 10.61
CA TYR A 143 -9.79 6.75 9.70
C TYR A 143 -8.37 6.27 9.43
N GLY A 144 -7.99 6.23 8.15
CA GLY A 144 -6.59 6.16 7.73
C GLY A 144 -5.96 7.54 7.72
N TYR A 145 -4.69 7.63 8.10
CA TYR A 145 -3.91 8.87 8.05
C TYR A 145 -2.42 8.56 7.84
N ASP A 146 -1.65 9.61 7.57
CA ASP A 146 -0.21 9.54 7.29
C ASP A 146 0.11 8.85 5.95
N PHE A 147 -0.20 9.55 4.86
CA PHE A 147 -0.02 9.06 3.49
C PHE A 147 1.26 9.60 2.83
N ALA A 148 2.17 10.18 3.61
CA ALA A 148 3.36 10.86 3.11
C ALA A 148 4.21 9.98 2.16
N GLU A 149 4.32 8.68 2.43
CA GLU A 149 5.08 7.70 1.64
C GLU A 149 4.16 6.89 0.71
N SER A 150 3.57 7.58 -0.27
CA SER A 150 2.66 7.00 -1.28
C SER A 150 3.09 7.35 -2.71
N PHE A 151 2.49 6.67 -3.69
CA PHE A 151 2.63 6.91 -5.12
C PHE A 151 4.06 6.78 -5.66
N SER A 152 4.98 6.13 -4.93
CA SER A 152 6.40 6.02 -5.29
C SER A 152 7.11 7.38 -5.52
N LEU A 153 6.52 8.49 -5.11
CA LEU A 153 7.11 9.82 -5.29
C LEU A 153 8.17 10.07 -4.21
N THR A 154 9.33 10.59 -4.59
CA THR A 154 10.46 10.74 -3.65
C THR A 154 10.84 12.20 -3.43
N ASP A 155 11.31 12.51 -2.22
CA ASP A 155 11.86 13.83 -1.87
C ASP A 155 12.97 14.29 -2.79
N LEU A 156 13.81 13.37 -3.27
CA LEU A 156 14.87 13.68 -4.21
C LEU A 156 14.33 14.17 -5.56
N ALA A 157 13.32 13.48 -6.11
CA ALA A 157 12.72 13.84 -7.38
C ALA A 157 12.04 15.22 -7.30
N VAL A 158 11.22 15.43 -6.26
CA VAL A 158 10.52 16.70 -6.07
C VAL A 158 11.48 17.84 -5.75
N SER A 159 12.49 17.62 -4.91
CA SER A 159 13.47 18.66 -4.58
C SER A 159 14.31 19.06 -5.81
N ALA A 160 14.71 18.09 -6.64
CA ALA A 160 15.45 18.35 -7.87
C ALA A 160 14.61 19.16 -8.87
N LEU A 161 13.33 18.80 -9.01
CA LEU A 161 12.36 19.51 -9.85
C LEU A 161 12.16 20.96 -9.38
N LEU A 162 12.09 21.19 -8.07
CA LEU A 162 11.84 22.52 -7.51
C LEU A 162 13.06 23.44 -7.47
N ASN A 163 14.28 22.91 -7.28
CA ASN A 163 15.41 23.74 -6.86
C ASN A 163 16.69 23.67 -7.71
N GLN A 164 16.96 22.63 -8.51
CA GLN A 164 18.37 22.36 -8.88
C GLN A 164 18.67 21.90 -10.31
N ASP A 165 17.75 21.28 -11.06
CA ASP A 165 17.90 20.98 -12.49
C ASP A 165 16.58 20.37 -12.97
N SER A 166 15.76 21.14 -13.69
CA SER A 166 14.44 20.68 -14.14
C SER A 166 14.55 19.42 -15.01
N ASN A 167 15.66 19.21 -15.73
CA ASN A 167 15.84 18.01 -16.56
C ASN A 167 16.11 16.79 -15.68
N MET A 168 17.00 16.90 -14.69
CA MET A 168 17.24 15.81 -13.74
C MET A 168 15.98 15.49 -12.92
N GLY A 169 15.29 16.53 -12.43
CA GLY A 169 14.01 16.38 -11.74
C GLY A 169 13.00 15.62 -12.59
N MET A 170 12.89 15.97 -13.88
CA MET A 170 12.02 15.26 -14.82
C MET A 170 12.39 13.80 -15.04
N GLU A 171 13.68 13.47 -15.18
CA GLU A 171 14.11 12.07 -15.32
C GLU A 171 13.84 11.27 -14.04
N LEU A 172 14.08 11.85 -12.86
CA LEU A 172 13.75 11.21 -11.58
C LEU A 172 12.24 10.98 -11.42
N MET A 173 11.42 11.96 -11.81
CA MET A 173 9.95 11.82 -11.81
C MET A 173 9.49 10.67 -12.73
N LYS A 174 10.09 10.54 -13.92
CA LYS A 174 9.82 9.40 -14.83
C LYS A 174 10.22 8.07 -14.19
N HIS A 175 11.34 8.02 -13.47
CA HIS A 175 11.74 6.82 -12.74
C HIS A 175 10.75 6.45 -11.63
N CYS A 176 10.26 7.43 -10.85
CA CYS A 176 9.20 7.23 -9.87
C CYS A 176 7.92 6.68 -10.52
N LEU A 177 7.47 7.28 -11.63
CA LEU A 177 6.26 6.83 -12.33
C LEU A 177 6.44 5.42 -12.91
N ASN A 178 7.61 5.11 -13.47
CA ASN A 178 7.91 3.77 -13.96
C ASN A 178 7.90 2.73 -12.83
N ARG A 179 8.42 3.09 -11.63
CA ARG A 179 8.31 2.19 -10.46
C ARG A 179 6.86 1.95 -10.09
N TYR A 180 6.04 3.01 -10.00
CA TYR A 180 4.60 2.87 -9.71
C TYR A 180 3.88 2.01 -10.76
N ARG A 181 4.18 2.19 -12.04
CA ARG A 181 3.62 1.40 -13.16
C ARG A 181 4.06 -0.07 -13.12
N SER A 182 5.31 -0.33 -12.77
CA SER A 182 5.85 -1.69 -12.68
C SER A 182 5.60 -2.38 -11.34
N PHE A 183 4.84 -1.74 -10.44
CA PHE A 183 4.44 -2.33 -9.17
C PHE A 183 3.55 -3.56 -9.39
N ASP A 184 3.86 -4.67 -8.72
CA ASP A 184 3.01 -5.86 -8.73
C ASP A 184 1.80 -5.65 -7.82
N PHE A 185 0.83 -4.91 -8.35
CA PHE A 185 -0.40 -4.53 -7.66
C PHE A 185 -1.16 -5.75 -7.14
N ALA A 186 -1.23 -6.83 -7.93
CA ALA A 186 -1.92 -8.05 -7.55
C ALA A 186 -1.25 -8.73 -6.34
N SER A 187 0.07 -8.84 -6.35
CA SER A 187 0.82 -9.39 -5.21
C SER A 187 0.65 -8.52 -3.96
N ALA A 188 0.64 -7.19 -4.11
CA ALA A 188 0.41 -6.28 -3.00
C ALA A 188 -0.97 -6.48 -2.36
N CYS A 189 -2.02 -6.56 -3.18
CA CYS A 189 -3.37 -6.87 -2.70
C CYS A 189 -3.43 -8.23 -2.00
N GLY A 190 -2.80 -9.27 -2.57
CA GLY A 190 -2.71 -10.59 -1.96
C GLY A 190 -2.07 -10.56 -0.57
N HIS A 191 -0.95 -9.85 -0.41
CA HIS A 191 -0.28 -9.70 0.87
C HIS A 191 -1.13 -8.93 1.90
N MET A 192 -1.85 -7.89 1.49
CA MET A 192 -2.77 -7.18 2.38
C MET A 192 -3.91 -8.08 2.84
N LEU A 193 -4.50 -8.86 1.94
CA LEU A 193 -5.56 -9.82 2.25
C LEU A 193 -5.07 -10.93 3.19
N GLU A 194 -3.88 -11.49 2.97
CA GLU A 194 -3.27 -12.47 3.87
C GLU A 194 -2.97 -11.89 5.25
N HIS A 195 -2.50 -10.64 5.30
CA HIS A 195 -2.27 -9.95 6.57
C HIS A 195 -3.57 -9.82 7.34
N LEU A 196 -4.61 -9.31 6.68
CA LEU A 196 -5.95 -9.15 7.24
C LEU A 196 -6.56 -10.48 7.69
N GLN A 197 -6.42 -11.55 6.90
CA GLN A 197 -6.92 -12.88 7.26
C GLN A 197 -6.30 -13.35 8.58
N LYS A 198 -4.98 -13.20 8.73
CA LYS A 198 -4.24 -13.55 9.96
C LYS A 198 -4.64 -12.65 11.12
N GLU A 199 -4.75 -11.35 10.88
CA GLU A 199 -5.08 -10.37 11.91
C GLU A 199 -6.53 -10.52 12.42
N LEU A 200 -7.45 -10.93 11.56
CA LEU A 200 -8.85 -11.19 11.90
C LEU A 200 -9.15 -12.66 12.20
N GLU A 201 -8.15 -13.55 12.23
CA GLU A 201 -8.32 -14.99 12.50
C GLU A 201 -9.44 -15.63 11.66
N LEU A 202 -9.55 -15.22 10.39
CA LEU A 202 -10.55 -15.74 9.47
C LEU A 202 -10.07 -17.05 8.84
N GLU A 203 -10.98 -18.01 8.70
CA GLU A 203 -10.69 -19.30 8.07
C GLU A 203 -10.41 -19.14 6.57
N ASP A 204 -11.13 -18.26 5.88
CA ASP A 204 -10.99 -18.04 4.44
C ASP A 204 -10.79 -16.54 4.12
N VAL A 205 -9.88 -16.26 3.20
CA VAL A 205 -9.61 -14.93 2.67
C VAL A 205 -10.77 -14.40 1.83
N GLU A 206 -11.59 -15.28 1.25
CA GLU A 206 -12.75 -14.91 0.41
C GLU A 206 -13.76 -14.04 1.17
N TYR A 207 -13.85 -14.15 2.50
CA TYR A 207 -14.70 -13.29 3.33
C TYR A 207 -14.29 -11.81 3.29
N LEU A 208 -13.02 -11.53 2.99
CA LEU A 208 -12.47 -10.18 2.93
C LEU A 208 -12.72 -9.51 1.57
N HIS A 209 -12.87 -10.30 0.50
CA HIS A 209 -12.89 -9.78 -0.87
C HIS A 209 -13.95 -8.69 -1.10
N PRO A 210 -15.23 -8.84 -0.68
CA PRO A 210 -16.23 -7.81 -0.95
C PRO A 210 -15.86 -6.44 -0.37
N ALA A 211 -15.44 -6.39 0.90
CA ALA A 211 -15.06 -5.14 1.56
C ALA A 211 -13.74 -4.58 1.00
N PHE A 212 -12.78 -5.46 0.67
CA PHE A 212 -11.48 -5.06 0.16
C PHE A 212 -11.54 -4.56 -1.30
N HIS A 213 -12.44 -5.09 -2.13
CA HIS A 213 -12.57 -4.71 -3.54
C HIS A 213 -13.52 -3.52 -3.77
N GLU A 214 -14.43 -3.23 -2.84
CA GLU A 214 -15.38 -2.11 -2.95
C GLU A 214 -14.72 -0.77 -3.30
N PRO A 215 -13.61 -0.34 -2.66
CA PRO A 215 -12.94 0.91 -3.04
C PRO A 215 -12.40 0.93 -4.47
N MET A 216 -11.94 -0.22 -4.97
CA MET A 216 -11.43 -0.36 -6.33
C MET A 216 -12.56 -0.26 -7.35
N LEU A 217 -13.72 -0.87 -7.04
CA LEU A 217 -14.94 -0.73 -7.84
C LEU A 217 -15.43 0.72 -7.85
N LEU A 218 -15.43 1.41 -6.70
CA LEU A 218 -15.77 2.83 -6.62
C LEU A 218 -14.80 3.66 -7.46
N TYR A 219 -13.49 3.40 -7.35
CA TYR A 219 -12.45 4.07 -8.14
C TYR A 219 -12.66 3.88 -9.65
N TRP A 220 -12.92 2.64 -10.07
CA TRP A 220 -13.14 2.29 -11.48
C TRP A 220 -14.28 3.11 -12.12
N HIS A 221 -15.32 3.41 -11.34
CA HIS A 221 -16.46 4.21 -11.78
C HIS A 221 -16.31 5.72 -11.52
N LEU A 222 -15.19 6.18 -10.93
CA LEU A 222 -14.98 7.61 -10.68
C LEU A 222 -14.84 8.39 -12.00
N PRO A 223 -15.62 9.47 -12.20
CA PRO A 223 -15.45 10.32 -13.37
C PRO A 223 -14.11 11.06 -13.35
N ASP A 224 -13.43 11.12 -14.50
CA ASP A 224 -12.15 11.85 -14.68
C ASP A 224 -12.23 13.30 -14.19
N LYS A 225 -13.39 13.95 -14.33
CA LYS A 225 -13.59 15.32 -13.84
C LYS A 225 -13.31 15.47 -12.35
N GLN A 226 -13.59 14.45 -11.54
CA GLN A 226 -13.33 14.49 -10.10
C GLN A 226 -11.85 14.28 -9.79
N LEU A 227 -11.20 13.33 -10.47
CA LEU A 227 -9.76 13.07 -10.35
C LEU A 227 -8.93 14.28 -10.82
N ASN A 228 -9.28 14.84 -11.99
CA ASN A 228 -8.64 16.03 -12.55
C ASN A 228 -8.82 17.27 -11.66
N ALA A 229 -9.84 17.30 -10.80
CA ALA A 229 -10.00 18.40 -9.86
C ALA A 229 -8.95 18.37 -8.73
N ILE A 230 -8.46 17.17 -8.37
CA ILE A 230 -7.38 16.98 -7.39
C ILE A 230 -6.04 17.35 -8.03
N THR A 231 -5.73 16.81 -9.21
CA THR A 231 -4.43 17.06 -9.90
C THR A 231 -4.27 18.54 -10.28
N LYS A 232 -5.33 19.19 -10.77
CA LYS A 232 -5.33 20.64 -11.04
C LYS A 232 -5.19 21.51 -9.79
N ALA A 233 -5.49 20.99 -8.60
CA ALA A 233 -5.21 21.72 -7.37
C ALA A 233 -3.71 21.66 -7.05
N ILE A 234 -3.05 20.53 -7.31
CA ILE A 234 -1.59 20.41 -7.22
C ILE A 234 -0.90 21.38 -8.19
N GLY A 235 -1.26 21.39 -9.48
CA GLY A 235 -0.63 22.28 -10.48
C GLY A 235 -0.87 23.78 -10.30
N GLN A 236 -1.74 24.18 -9.36
CA GLN A 236 -1.88 25.58 -8.94
C GLN A 236 -0.83 26.01 -7.92
N VAL A 237 -0.18 25.06 -7.24
CA VAL A 237 0.81 25.31 -6.18
C VAL A 237 2.19 24.83 -6.59
N PHE A 238 2.24 23.73 -7.34
CA PHE A 238 3.44 23.05 -7.76
C PHE A 238 3.62 23.15 -9.30
N PRO A 239 4.82 22.86 -9.82
CA PRO A 239 5.05 22.78 -11.26
C PRO A 239 4.08 21.81 -11.97
N LEU A 240 3.78 22.08 -13.24
CA LEU A 240 2.85 21.29 -14.07
C LEU A 240 3.20 19.80 -14.11
N GLU A 241 4.49 19.50 -14.01
CA GLU A 241 5.06 18.16 -13.97
C GLU A 241 4.48 17.30 -12.83
N LEU A 242 4.16 17.89 -11.69
CA LEU A 242 3.51 17.19 -10.57
C LEU A 242 2.02 16.96 -10.80
N GLU A 243 1.32 17.90 -11.46
CA GLU A 243 -0.06 17.66 -11.91
C GLU A 243 -0.11 16.46 -12.86
N VAL A 244 0.75 16.45 -13.88
CA VAL A 244 0.85 15.35 -14.86
C VAL A 244 1.24 14.04 -14.18
N TYR A 245 2.17 14.06 -13.22
CA TYR A 245 2.57 12.85 -12.48
C TYR A 245 1.37 12.15 -11.83
N TYR A 246 0.55 12.89 -11.08
CA TYR A 246 -0.61 12.30 -10.42
C TYR A 246 -1.73 11.92 -11.38
N GLU A 247 -1.89 12.64 -12.50
CA GLU A 247 -2.80 12.21 -13.58
C GLU A 247 -2.38 10.84 -14.14
N GLU A 248 -1.08 10.64 -14.38
CA GLU A 248 -0.54 9.37 -14.84
C GLU A 248 -0.67 8.27 -13.77
N CYS A 249 -0.42 8.57 -12.49
CA CYS A 249 -0.65 7.60 -11.41
C CYS A 249 -2.11 7.14 -11.36
N PHE A 250 -3.07 8.05 -11.55
CA PHE A 250 -4.48 7.69 -11.59
C PHE A 250 -4.84 6.80 -12.79
N ASN A 251 -4.30 7.10 -13.98
CA ASN A 251 -4.50 6.25 -15.15
C ASN A 251 -3.90 4.85 -14.94
N VAL A 252 -2.68 4.77 -14.41
CA VAL A 252 -2.01 3.51 -14.08
C VAL A 252 -2.81 2.70 -13.05
N LEU A 253 -3.28 3.34 -11.98
CA LEU A 253 -4.09 2.67 -10.96
C LEU A 253 -5.39 2.10 -11.56
N ARG A 254 -6.03 2.85 -12.47
CA ARG A 254 -7.21 2.38 -13.19
C ARG A 254 -6.87 1.12 -13.99
N GLU A 255 -5.79 1.13 -14.77
CA GLU A 255 -5.34 -0.04 -15.54
C GLU A 255 -5.03 -1.25 -14.65
N GLN A 256 -4.34 -1.03 -13.53
CA GLN A 256 -4.01 -2.07 -12.54
C GLN A 256 -5.28 -2.68 -11.93
N ILE A 257 -6.27 -1.86 -11.55
CA ILE A 257 -7.55 -2.33 -11.03
C ILE A 257 -8.32 -3.13 -12.10
N ALA A 258 -8.33 -2.66 -13.36
CA ALA A 258 -8.97 -3.35 -14.49
C ALA A 258 -8.42 -4.76 -14.68
N ALA A 259 -7.10 -4.91 -14.56
CA ALA A 259 -6.40 -6.17 -14.70
C ALA A 259 -6.57 -7.07 -13.48
N TYR A 260 -6.67 -6.48 -12.29
CA TYR A 260 -6.75 -7.22 -11.02
C TYR A 260 -8.14 -7.78 -10.72
N LEU A 261 -9.19 -6.95 -10.77
CA LEU A 261 -10.53 -7.35 -10.29
C LEU A 261 -11.09 -8.62 -10.93
N PRO A 262 -11.06 -8.81 -12.28
CA PRO A 262 -11.58 -10.02 -12.91
C PRO A 262 -10.88 -11.29 -12.43
N VAL A 263 -9.60 -11.17 -12.12
CA VAL A 263 -8.76 -12.27 -11.66
C VAL A 263 -9.02 -12.51 -10.17
N ALA A 264 -9.02 -11.46 -9.35
CA ALA A 264 -9.11 -11.50 -7.88
C ALA A 264 -10.42 -12.11 -7.33
N GLU A 265 -11.55 -11.85 -7.98
CA GLU A 265 -12.85 -12.45 -7.61
C GLU A 265 -12.88 -13.99 -7.77
N HIS A 266 -11.88 -14.55 -8.48
CA HIS A 266 -11.74 -15.99 -8.72
C HIS A 266 -10.43 -16.54 -8.12
N TRP A 267 -9.71 -15.79 -7.27
CA TRP A 267 -8.50 -16.30 -6.61
C TRP A 267 -8.86 -17.44 -5.66
N ARG A 268 -8.08 -18.52 -5.76
CA ARG A 268 -8.18 -19.68 -4.89
C ARG A 268 -7.46 -19.37 -3.57
N SER A 269 -7.98 -19.88 -2.46
CA SER A 269 -7.21 -19.89 -1.20
C SER A 269 -5.98 -20.78 -1.32
N THR A 270 -4.95 -20.52 -0.52
CA THR A 270 -3.73 -21.34 -0.48
C THR A 270 -4.10 -22.80 -0.13
N GLU A 271 -5.06 -23.00 0.77
CA GLU A 271 -5.62 -24.31 1.11
C GLU A 271 -6.25 -24.99 -0.11
N LYS A 272 -7.11 -24.30 -0.88
CA LYS A 272 -7.73 -24.86 -2.09
C LYS A 272 -6.69 -25.25 -3.15
N VAL A 273 -5.59 -24.51 -3.26
CA VAL A 273 -4.49 -24.86 -4.16
C VAL A 273 -3.73 -26.09 -3.64
N TRP A 274 -3.47 -26.19 -2.34
CA TRP A 274 -2.86 -27.37 -1.73
C TRP A 274 -3.74 -28.62 -1.86
N GLU A 275 -5.04 -28.50 -1.63
CA GLU A 275 -6.03 -29.57 -1.76
C GLU A 275 -6.19 -30.05 -3.21
N SER A 276 -5.76 -29.27 -4.20
CA SER A 276 -5.75 -29.69 -5.60
C SER A 276 -4.66 -30.70 -5.94
N LEU A 277 -3.62 -30.81 -5.10
CA LEU A 277 -2.59 -31.83 -5.25
C LEU A 277 -3.16 -33.20 -4.86
N SER A 278 -2.85 -34.22 -5.66
CA SER A 278 -3.22 -35.60 -5.36
C SER A 278 -2.58 -36.07 -4.05
N GLU A 279 -3.28 -36.95 -3.32
CA GLU A 279 -2.77 -37.54 -2.07
C GLU A 279 -1.43 -38.26 -2.28
N GLU A 280 -1.24 -38.91 -3.44
CA GLU A 280 0.02 -39.55 -3.81
C GLU A 280 1.16 -38.54 -3.93
N PHE A 281 0.89 -37.38 -4.57
CA PHE A 281 1.89 -36.32 -4.71
C PHE A 281 2.23 -35.66 -3.37
N GLN A 282 1.24 -35.45 -2.50
CA GLN A 282 1.48 -34.93 -1.15
C GLN A 282 2.39 -35.85 -0.34
N HIS A 283 2.18 -37.17 -0.41
CA HIS A 283 3.05 -38.15 0.23
C HIS A 283 4.48 -38.14 -0.36
N ASP A 284 4.62 -38.06 -1.69
CA ASP A 284 5.92 -37.95 -2.36
C ASP A 284 6.66 -36.66 -1.98
N LEU A 285 5.95 -35.55 -1.76
CA LEU A 285 6.53 -34.32 -1.22
C LEU A 285 7.08 -34.49 0.19
N ASP A 286 6.34 -35.18 1.07
CA ASP A 286 6.80 -35.44 2.44
C ASP A 286 8.02 -36.36 2.50
N ASP A 287 8.03 -37.42 1.68
CA ASP A 287 9.18 -38.31 1.53
C ASP A 287 10.40 -37.56 0.99
N PHE A 288 10.18 -36.65 0.06
CA PHE A 288 11.23 -35.80 -0.49
C PHE A 288 11.77 -34.83 0.57
N LYS A 289 10.92 -34.20 1.37
CA LYS A 289 11.34 -33.34 2.50
C LYS A 289 12.13 -34.15 3.53
N ALA A 290 11.73 -35.38 3.84
CA ALA A 290 12.49 -36.27 4.72
C ALA A 290 13.89 -36.58 4.16
N THR A 291 14.00 -36.79 2.85
CA THR A 291 15.28 -37.00 2.16
C THR A 291 16.15 -35.74 2.22
N ILE A 292 15.59 -34.55 1.93
CA ILE A 292 16.30 -33.28 2.06
C ILE A 292 16.79 -33.08 3.50
N LYS A 293 15.94 -33.36 4.49
CA LYS A 293 16.30 -33.21 5.91
C LYS A 293 17.48 -34.10 6.29
N LYS A 294 17.52 -35.32 5.78
CA LYS A 294 18.62 -36.27 6.01
C LYS A 294 19.93 -35.81 5.36
N GLU A 295 19.87 -35.23 4.16
CA GLU A 295 21.07 -34.85 3.40
C GLU A 295 21.59 -33.43 3.69
N TYR A 296 20.68 -32.48 3.92
CA TYR A 296 20.96 -31.03 3.98
C TYR A 296 20.44 -30.37 5.28
N GLY A 297 19.83 -31.15 6.18
CA GLY A 297 19.32 -30.66 7.46
C GLY A 297 18.08 -29.78 7.34
N SER A 298 17.61 -29.26 8.48
CA SER A 298 16.38 -28.45 8.55
C SER A 298 16.43 -27.17 7.71
N ARG A 299 17.63 -26.61 7.47
CA ARG A 299 17.78 -25.44 6.59
C ARG A 299 17.47 -25.79 5.13
N GLY A 300 17.90 -26.97 4.67
CA GLY A 300 17.55 -27.44 3.33
C GLY A 300 16.06 -27.62 3.14
N VAL A 301 15.35 -28.11 4.16
CA VAL A 301 13.88 -28.23 4.13
C VAL A 301 13.23 -26.86 4.01
N ARG A 302 13.65 -25.89 4.83
CA ARG A 302 13.14 -24.52 4.75
C ARG A 302 13.35 -23.89 3.38
N ASP A 303 14.57 -23.98 2.84
CA ASP A 303 14.87 -23.42 1.51
C ASP A 303 14.00 -24.06 0.42
N PHE A 304 13.62 -25.33 0.56
CA PHE A 304 12.73 -26.00 -0.38
C PHE A 304 11.26 -25.60 -0.18
N ASP A 305 10.78 -25.56 1.07
CA ASP A 305 9.43 -25.12 1.42
C ASP A 305 9.19 -23.69 0.92
N ASP A 306 10.17 -22.78 1.05
CA ASP A 306 10.05 -21.41 0.56
C ASP A 306 9.79 -21.36 -0.97
N ILE A 307 10.45 -22.23 -1.74
CA ILE A 307 10.25 -22.33 -3.20
C ILE A 307 8.87 -22.88 -3.53
N VAL A 308 8.47 -23.98 -2.87
CA VAL A 308 7.17 -24.62 -3.13
C VAL A 308 6.04 -23.69 -2.72
N ASN A 309 6.11 -23.06 -1.54
CA ASN A 309 5.10 -22.11 -1.08
C ASN A 309 5.00 -20.92 -2.03
N SER A 310 6.11 -20.34 -2.47
CA SER A 310 6.09 -19.26 -3.48
C SER A 310 5.41 -19.69 -4.79
N THR A 311 5.50 -20.98 -5.14
CA THR A 311 4.88 -21.54 -6.33
C THR A 311 3.38 -21.72 -6.14
N ILE A 312 2.97 -22.30 -5.02
CA ILE A 312 1.57 -22.44 -4.63
C ILE A 312 0.88 -21.07 -4.65
N GLU A 313 1.53 -20.05 -4.08
CA GLU A 313 1.02 -18.68 -4.08
C GLU A 313 0.78 -18.14 -5.50
N SER A 314 1.66 -18.45 -6.45
CA SER A 314 1.46 -18.03 -7.85
C SER A 314 0.26 -18.69 -8.52
N PHE A 315 -0.10 -19.93 -8.13
CA PHE A 315 -1.22 -20.72 -8.68
C PHE A 315 -2.58 -20.42 -8.03
N ARG A 316 -2.61 -19.52 -7.04
CA ARG A 316 -3.87 -18.96 -6.52
C ARG A 316 -4.61 -18.17 -7.58
N LYS A 317 -3.92 -17.61 -8.57
CA LYS A 317 -4.56 -16.93 -9.70
C LYS A 317 -5.33 -17.95 -10.57
N PRO A 318 -6.61 -17.71 -10.90
CA PRO A 318 -7.46 -18.60 -11.68
C PRO A 318 -6.88 -18.97 -13.04
N ASP A 319 -6.11 -18.04 -13.64
CA ASP A 319 -5.51 -18.18 -14.97
C ASP A 319 -4.44 -19.28 -15.05
N TYR A 320 -3.87 -19.69 -13.91
CA TYR A 320 -3.01 -20.87 -13.85
C TYR A 320 -3.88 -22.13 -13.66
N PRO A 321 -3.85 -23.08 -14.61
CA PRO A 321 -4.54 -24.35 -14.43
C PRO A 321 -3.85 -25.16 -13.32
N LEU A 322 -4.63 -25.68 -12.37
CA LEU A 322 -4.08 -26.51 -11.28
C LEU A 322 -3.51 -27.83 -11.79
N ASP A 323 -3.95 -28.30 -12.96
CA ASP A 323 -3.47 -29.54 -13.59
C ASP A 323 -1.96 -29.52 -13.88
N ASP A 324 -1.35 -28.33 -14.02
CA ASP A 324 0.08 -28.16 -14.26
C ASP A 324 0.92 -28.04 -12.97
N LEU A 325 0.27 -27.88 -11.81
CA LEU A 325 0.93 -27.55 -10.54
C LEU A 325 1.88 -28.66 -10.07
N GLU A 326 1.44 -29.92 -10.08
CA GLU A 326 2.27 -31.07 -9.69
C GLU A 326 3.50 -31.21 -10.59
N SER A 327 3.32 -31.02 -11.89
CA SER A 327 4.40 -31.08 -12.89
C SER A 327 5.44 -29.99 -12.63
N LEU A 328 5.00 -28.77 -12.33
CA LEU A 328 5.89 -27.66 -12.00
C LEU A 328 6.65 -27.89 -10.70
N ILE A 329 5.97 -28.31 -9.64
CA ILE A 329 6.60 -28.63 -8.35
C ILE A 329 7.62 -29.78 -8.54
N THR A 330 7.31 -30.77 -9.37
CA THR A 330 8.25 -31.85 -9.72
C THR A 330 9.52 -31.33 -10.39
N ALA A 331 9.38 -30.43 -11.38
CA ALA A 331 10.53 -29.79 -12.02
C ALA A 331 11.37 -29.00 -11.00
N MET A 332 10.73 -28.34 -10.03
CA MET A 332 11.40 -27.62 -8.95
C MET A 332 12.14 -28.56 -7.98
N LYS A 333 11.56 -29.71 -7.62
CA LYS A 333 12.25 -30.75 -6.82
C LYS A 333 13.57 -31.14 -7.47
N ILE A 334 13.54 -31.41 -8.79
CA ILE A 334 14.73 -31.79 -9.56
C ILE A 334 15.76 -30.65 -9.57
N ALA A 335 15.34 -29.44 -9.94
CA ALA A 335 16.22 -28.28 -10.01
C ALA A 335 16.85 -27.92 -8.65
N PHE A 336 16.09 -28.06 -7.56
CA PHE A 336 16.58 -27.83 -6.21
C PHE A 336 17.71 -28.80 -5.84
N LEU A 337 17.52 -30.10 -6.10
CA LEU A 337 18.56 -31.11 -5.85
C LEU A 337 19.81 -30.87 -6.69
N GLU A 338 19.66 -30.58 -7.98
CA GLU A 338 20.80 -30.30 -8.86
C GLU A 338 21.59 -29.10 -8.38
N THR A 339 20.90 -28.05 -7.94
CA THR A 339 21.51 -26.84 -7.39
C THR A 339 22.26 -27.13 -6.09
N LYS A 340 21.64 -27.85 -5.14
CA LYS A 340 22.28 -28.23 -3.87
C LYS A 340 23.48 -29.16 -4.08
N LYS A 341 23.38 -30.15 -4.98
CA LYS A 341 24.49 -31.03 -5.36
C LYS A 341 25.65 -30.25 -5.98
N SER A 342 25.35 -29.34 -6.91
CA SER A 342 26.34 -28.48 -7.55
C SER A 342 27.04 -27.55 -6.55
N ALA A 343 26.28 -26.94 -5.64
CA ALA A 343 26.83 -26.10 -4.57
C ALA A 343 27.75 -26.93 -3.65
N ARG A 344 27.31 -28.13 -3.23
CA ARG A 344 28.13 -29.03 -2.41
C ARG A 344 29.43 -29.42 -3.11
N GLN A 345 29.40 -29.73 -4.41
CA GLN A 345 30.61 -30.04 -5.18
C GLN A 345 31.56 -28.84 -5.31
N ARG A 346 31.04 -27.63 -5.51
CA ARG A 346 31.84 -26.39 -5.63
C ARG A 346 32.51 -25.98 -4.32
N TYR A 347 31.83 -26.14 -3.19
CA TYR A 347 32.30 -25.70 -1.87
C TYR A 347 32.92 -26.81 -1.00
N THR A 348 32.99 -28.06 -1.48
CA THR A 348 33.76 -29.13 -0.81
C THR A 348 35.26 -28.93 -1.07
N PRO A 349 36.10 -28.72 -0.05
CA PRO A 349 37.56 -28.62 -0.21
C PRO A 349 38.11 -29.84 -0.95
N LYS A 350 39.04 -29.64 -1.88
CA LYS A 350 39.58 -30.71 -2.76
C LYS A 350 40.02 -31.97 -2.01
N ILE A 351 40.50 -31.82 -0.78
CA ILE A 351 40.94 -32.89 0.12
C ILE A 351 39.84 -33.89 0.56
N TYR A 352 38.56 -33.56 0.37
CA TYR A 352 37.43 -34.42 0.76
C TYR A 352 36.63 -34.98 -0.43
N ARG A 353 37.06 -34.74 -1.67
CA ARG A 353 36.46 -35.38 -2.85
C ARG A 353 37.01 -36.81 -2.93
N LYS A 354 36.17 -37.83 -2.72
CA LYS A 354 36.57 -39.24 -2.91
C LYS A 354 37.00 -39.44 -4.38
N ALA A 355 38.15 -40.09 -4.56
CA ALA A 355 38.75 -40.43 -5.85
C ALA A 355 37.88 -41.41 -6.64
#